data_AF-D3CW39-F1
#
_entry.id   AF-D3CW39-F1
#
_cell.length_a   1.000
_cell.length_b   1.000
_cell.length_c   1.000
_cell.angle_alpha   90.00
_cell.angle_beta   90.00
_cell.angle_gamma   90.00
#
_symmetry.space_group_name_H-M   'P 1'
#
loop_
_entity.id
_entity.type
_entity.pdbx_description
1 polymer ?
#
loop_
_entity_poly.entity_id
_entity_poly.type
_entity_poly.pdbx_seq_one_letter_code
_entity_poly.pdbx_strand_id
1 'polypeptide(L)' 'MRQNASELVRRAQAGEQLTITVTGRPAAVLGPVAPHRWRRWDDLADIFSLPADTDWPSDRDLIDGTVEDPWETR' A
#
# COMPACT_ATOMS: atom_id res chain seq x y z
N MET A 1 4.93 2.04 24.46
CA MET A 1 3.56 2.41 24.84
C MET A 1 2.89 1.22 25.51
N ARG A 2 2.48 1.32 26.77
CA ARG A 2 1.80 0.19 27.46
C ARG A 2 0.49 0.58 28.15
N GLN A 3 0.16 1.88 28.25
CA GLN A 3 -0.87 2.33 29.19
C GLN A 3 -2.24 2.65 28.56
N ASN A 4 -2.35 2.85 27.23
CA ASN A 4 -3.63 3.23 26.58
C ASN A 4 -3.88 2.56 25.21
N ALA A 5 -3.40 1.33 25.00
CA ALA A 5 -3.46 0.68 23.67
C ALA A 5 -4.91 0.57 23.12
N SER A 6 -5.86 0.16 23.96
CA SER A 6 -7.26 -0.04 23.53
C SER A 6 -7.95 1.25 23.07
N GLU A 7 -7.60 2.40 23.65
CA GLU A 7 -8.17 3.69 23.26
C GLU A 7 -7.61 4.17 21.92
N LEU A 8 -6.30 4.02 21.72
CA LEU A 8 -5.66 4.34 20.44
C LEU A 8 -6.21 3.47 19.31
N VAL A 9 -6.50 2.20 19.58
CA VAL A 9 -7.12 1.27 18.63
C VAL A 9 -8.55 1.70 18.28
N ARG A 10 -9.37 2.11 19.26
CA ARG A 10 -10.74 2.60 18.99
C ARG A 10 -10.74 3.86 18.12
N ARG A 11 -9.85 4.80 18.41
CA ARG A 11 -9.68 6.02 17.62
C ARG A 11 -9.24 5.72 16.19
N ALA A 12 -8.28 4.81 16.03
CA ALA A 12 -7.86 4.34 14.72
C ALA A 12 -9.01 3.65 13.95
N GLN A 13 -9.78 2.79 14.64
CA GLN A 13 -10.96 2.15 14.05
C GLN A 13 -12.02 3.18 13.62
N ALA A 14 -12.17 4.29 14.35
CA ALA A 14 -13.06 5.39 14.00
C ALA A 14 -12.58 6.24 12.80
N GLY A 15 -11.38 5.95 12.25
CA GLY A 15 -10.85 6.58 11.05
C GLY A 15 -9.63 7.47 11.29
N GLU A 16 -9.20 7.67 12.54
CA GLU A 16 -8.04 8.50 12.85
C GLU A 16 -6.72 7.81 12.43
N GLN A 17 -5.74 8.59 11.97
CA GLN A 17 -4.37 8.12 11.74
C GLN A 17 -3.42 8.68 12.80
N LEU A 18 -2.73 7.78 13.50
CA LEU A 18 -1.82 8.10 14.58
C LEU A 18 -0.41 7.64 14.23
N THR A 19 0.55 8.57 14.21
CA THR A 19 1.97 8.22 14.05
C THR A 19 2.55 7.75 15.38
N ILE A 20 3.03 6.51 15.41
CA ILE A 20 3.75 5.94 16.54
C ILE A 20 5.23 6.26 16.36
N THR A 21 5.81 6.98 17.32
CA THR A 21 7.24 7.30 17.35
C THR A 21 7.99 6.50 18.40
N VAL A 22 9.21 6.07 18.09
CA VAL A 22 10.20 5.54 19.05
C VAL A 22 11.37 6.52 19.06
N THR A 23 11.78 6.97 20.25
CA THR A 23 12.88 7.95 20.43
C THR A 23 12.77 9.19 19.52
N GLY A 24 11.54 9.67 19.29
CA GLY A 24 11.25 10.85 18.46
C GLY A 24 11.25 10.59 16.95
N ARG A 25 11.51 9.36 16.51
CA ARG A 25 11.49 8.97 15.09
C ARG A 25 10.21 8.19 14.76
N PRO A 26 9.55 8.47 13.63
CA PRO A 26 8.42 7.67 13.16
C PRO A 26 8.82 6.20 13.02
N ALA A 27 8.02 5.30 13.59
CA ALA A 27 8.25 3.86 13.57
C ALA A 27 7.07 3.11 12.93
N ALA A 28 5.84 3.60 13.10
CA ALA A 28 4.64 3.02 12.50
C ALA A 28 3.52 4.06 12.39
N VAL A 29 2.50 3.75 11.60
CA VAL A 29 1.22 4.46 11.60
C VAL A 29 0.13 3.48 12.02
N LEU A 30 -0.68 3.87 13.00
CA LEU A 30 -1.89 3.17 13.37
C LEU A 30 -3.08 3.91 12.75
N GLY A 31 -3.84 3.21 11.91
CA GLY A 31 -5.04 3.75 11.27
C GLY A 31 -6.12 2.67 11.16
N PRO A 32 -7.29 2.99 10.59
CA PRO A 32 -8.29 1.98 10.29
C PRO A 32 -7.65 0.94 9.38
N VAL A 33 -7.95 -0.35 9.63
CA VAL A 33 -7.57 -1.39 8.67
C VAL A 33 -8.32 -1.08 7.38
N ALA A 34 -7.61 -0.57 6.39
CA ALA A 34 -8.12 -0.51 5.04
C ALA A 34 -8.30 -1.98 4.64
N PRO A 35 -9.54 -2.45 4.47
CA PRO A 35 -9.74 -3.82 4.03
C PRO A 35 -9.03 -3.93 2.68
N HIS A 36 -8.05 -4.82 2.59
CA HIS A 36 -7.46 -5.23 1.32
C HIS A 36 -8.57 -6.01 0.60
N ARG A 37 -9.51 -5.27 0.01
CA ARG A 37 -10.68 -5.84 -0.64
C ARG A 37 -10.20 -6.27 -2.00
N TRP A 38 -10.14 -7.59 -2.21
CA TRP A 38 -10.43 -8.14 -3.52
C TRP A 38 -11.70 -7.44 -4.03
N ARG A 39 -11.54 -6.61 -5.06
CA ARG A 39 -12.65 -5.93 -5.71
C ARG A 39 -13.33 -6.91 -6.66
N ARG A 40 -14.65 -6.78 -6.83
CA ARG A 40 -15.30 -7.56 -7.88
C ARG A 40 -14.78 -7.05 -9.22
N TRP A 41 -14.72 -7.94 -10.20
CA TRP A 41 -14.38 -7.56 -11.57
C TRP A 41 -15.22 -6.37 -12.05
N ASP A 42 -16.53 -6.42 -11.79
CA ASP A 42 -17.47 -5.36 -12.19
C ASP A 42 -17.16 -3.99 -11.56
N ASP A 43 -16.50 -3.96 -10.39
CA ASP A 43 -16.09 -2.70 -9.77
C ASP A 43 -14.88 -2.04 -10.47
N LEU A 44 -14.18 -2.78 -11.33
CA LEU A 44 -12.93 -2.36 -11.98
C LEU A 44 -13.01 -2.38 -13.51
N ALA A 45 -14.00 -3.06 -14.10
CA ALA A 45 -14.10 -3.30 -15.54
C ALA A 45 -14.03 -2.00 -16.36
N ASP A 46 -14.66 -0.93 -15.86
CA ASP A 46 -14.69 0.37 -16.53
C ASP A 46 -13.30 1.02 -16.68
N ILE A 47 -12.37 0.73 -15.75
CA ILE A 47 -11.00 1.24 -15.81
C ILE A 47 -10.29 0.72 -17.07
N PHE A 48 -10.55 -0.53 -17.45
CA PHE A 48 -9.96 -1.14 -18.64
C PHE A 48 -10.56 -0.63 -19.95
N SER A 49 -11.66 0.14 -19.89
CA SER A 49 -12.23 0.82 -21.05
C SER A 49 -11.63 2.21 -21.27
N LEU A 50 -10.83 2.71 -20.32
CA LEU A 50 -10.12 3.97 -20.47
C LEU A 50 -9.03 3.86 -21.55
N PRO A 51 -8.65 4.97 -22.21
CA PRO A 51 -7.55 4.96 -23.16
C PRO A 51 -6.29 4.38 -22.53
N ALA A 52 -5.64 3.47 -23.26
CA ALA A 52 -4.33 2.99 -22.88
C ALA A 52 -3.31 4.13 -22.97
N ASP A 53 -2.33 4.09 -22.08
CA ASP A 53 -1.17 4.96 -22.15
C ASP A 53 -0.41 4.70 -23.46
N THR A 54 -0.27 5.74 -24.28
CA THR A 54 0.42 5.67 -25.57
C THR A 54 1.93 5.61 -25.44
N ASP A 55 2.47 6.11 -24.34
CA ASP A 55 3.91 6.19 -24.08
C ASP A 55 4.43 4.91 -23.41
N TRP A 56 3.51 4.08 -22.89
CA TRP A 56 3.82 2.82 -22.22
C TRP A 56 4.82 1.90 -22.97
N PRO A 57 4.71 1.67 -24.30
CA PRO A 57 5.69 0.84 -25.00
C PRO A 57 7.12 1.40 -24.89
N SER A 58 7.28 2.72 -25.00
CA SER A 58 8.57 3.39 -24.90
C SER A 58 9.11 3.36 -23.47
N ASP A 59 8.25 3.61 -22.47
CA ASP A 59 8.64 3.58 -21.06
C ASP A 59 9.05 2.18 -20.61
N ARG A 60 8.33 1.14 -21.04
CA ARG A 60 8.67 -0.24 -20.75
C ARG A 60 10.06 -0.61 -21.28
N ASP A 61 10.40 -0.12 -22.47
CA ASP A 61 11.68 -0.43 -23.11
C ASP A 61 12.88 0.29 -22.44
N LEU A 62 12.64 1.20 -21.47
CA LEU A 62 13.68 1.77 -20.61
C LEU A 62 14.17 0.78 -19.53
N ILE A 63 13.40 -0.26 -19.26
CA ILE A 63 13.77 -1.33 -18.32
C ILE A 63 14.56 -2.39 -19.09
N ASP A 64 15.69 -2.84 -18.53
CA ASP A 64 16.61 -3.78 -19.20
C ASP A 64 16.03 -5.20 -19.42
N GLY A 65 14.82 -5.47 -18.91
CA GLY A 65 14.12 -6.74 -19.03
C GLY A 65 14.81 -7.88 -18.29
N THR A 66 15.82 -7.59 -17.48
CA THR A 66 16.53 -8.60 -16.70
C THR A 66 15.63 -9.11 -15.60
N VAL A 67 15.49 -10.43 -15.54
CA VAL A 67 14.78 -11.10 -14.45
C VAL A 67 15.85 -11.63 -13.51
N GLU A 68 16.07 -10.93 -12.42
CA GLU A 68 16.96 -11.37 -11.35
C GLU A 68 16.15 -12.10 -10.27
N ASP A 69 16.61 -13.29 -9.87
CA ASP A 69 16.06 -14.00 -8.71
C ASP A 69 16.65 -13.40 -7.42
N PRO A 70 15.85 -12.72 -6.58
CA PRO A 70 16.34 -12.09 -5.37
C PRO A 70 16.72 -13.10 -4.25
N TRP A 71 16.57 -14.40 -4.49
CA TRP A 71 16.91 -15.48 -3.56
C TRP A 71 18.04 -16.39 -4.05
N GLU A 72 18.60 -16.17 -5.24
CA GLU A 72 19.61 -17.07 -5.84
C GLU A 72 20.92 -17.14 -5.04
N THR A 73 21.25 -16.09 -4.29
CA THR A 73 22.49 -16.00 -3.49
C THR A 73 22.29 -16.25 -1.99
N ARG A 74 21.17 -16.86 -1.59
CA ARG A 74 20.84 -17.08 -0.17
C ARG A 74 21.33 -18.40 0.41
#